data_AF-E9GUZ9-F1
#
_entry.id   AF-E9GUZ9-F1
#
_cell.length_a   1.000
_cell.length_b   1.000
_cell.length_c   1.000
_cell.angle_alpha   90.00
_cell.angle_beta   90.00
_cell.angle_gamma   90.00
#
_symmetry.space_group_name_H-M   'P 1'
#
loop_
_entity.id
_entity.type
_entity.pdbx_description
1 polymer ?
#
loop_
_entity_poly.entity_id
_entity_poly.type
_entity_poly.pdbx_seq_one_letter_code
_entity_poly.pdbx_strand_id
1 'polypeptide(L)'
;MAILNFSTSVREQNCFTSGQLHGTYPKNEIKNLGRFISVRKFRPLLWRLTLPYVLVDRLEYMTPPSRLDENPKCNRDIFLYGFVRGVHLRNQCPVHIPGCGDFRLKYKRSLVEKKKLIYAPMSGVGGIIYDKDSIYIELGGSHSHSKQEDPTNPKSEMISSLMKLQRTLDAQMCESRGEGPTLTQAHDEDEELLDDDGDVSYKREIR
;
A
#
# COMPACT_ATOMS: atom_id res chain seq x y z
N MET A 1 35.46 0.53 16.31
CA MET A 1 34.57 1.17 17.31
C MET A 1 34.46 2.63 16.93
N ALA A 2 33.35 3.06 16.31
CA ALA A 2 33.17 4.45 15.90
C ALA A 2 32.31 5.16 16.95
N ILE A 3 32.92 6.09 17.68
CA ILE A 3 32.26 6.97 18.64
C ILE A 3 32.06 8.31 17.91
N LEU A 4 30.81 8.67 17.63
CA LEU A 4 30.47 10.00 17.12
C LEU A 4 30.08 10.88 18.32
N ASN A 5 30.97 11.78 18.72
CA ASN A 5 30.73 12.76 19.78
C ASN A 5 30.19 14.06 19.17
N PHE A 6 29.03 14.52 19.64
CA PHE A 6 28.52 15.87 19.40
C PHE A 6 28.22 16.54 20.73
N SER A 7 29.15 17.38 21.19
CA SER A 7 29.00 18.19 22.40
C SER A 7 28.03 19.35 22.15
N THR A 8 26.84 19.25 22.73
CA THR A 8 26.05 20.42 23.18
C THR A 8 25.33 20.01 24.47
N SER A 9 25.30 20.90 25.46
CA SER A 9 24.73 20.66 26.80
C SER A 9 23.29 20.14 26.75
N VAL A 10 23.19 18.83 26.70
CA VAL A 10 22.02 17.98 26.75
C VAL A 10 22.50 16.86 27.66
N ARG A 11 21.77 16.52 28.74
CA ARG A 11 22.09 15.31 29.50
C ARG A 11 22.13 14.14 28.51
N GLU A 12 23.33 13.71 28.16
CA GLU A 12 23.58 12.54 27.35
C GLU A 12 23.11 11.35 28.17
N GLN A 13 22.14 10.62 27.64
CA GLN A 13 21.64 9.41 28.25
C GLN A 13 21.98 8.28 27.30
N ASN A 14 22.95 7.48 27.72
CA ASN A 14 23.45 6.36 26.96
C ASN A 14 22.62 5.13 27.33
N CYS A 15 22.02 4.49 26.33
CA CYS A 15 21.40 3.18 26.48
C CYS A 15 22.40 2.13 26.01
N PHE A 16 22.72 1.19 26.90
CA PHE A 16 23.62 0.08 26.59
C PHE A 16 22.80 -1.15 26.25
N THR A 17 23.23 -1.87 25.22
CA THR A 17 22.67 -3.18 24.86
C THR A 17 23.73 -4.26 25.04
N SER A 18 23.37 -5.39 25.64
CA SER A 18 24.31 -6.50 25.91
C SER A 18 24.72 -7.30 24.66
N GLY A 19 24.13 -7.02 23.51
CA GLY A 19 24.43 -7.68 22.23
C GLY A 19 23.17 -8.25 21.57
N GLN A 20 23.32 -8.86 20.41
CA GLN A 20 22.21 -9.50 19.68
C GLN A 20 22.15 -10.99 20.04
N LEU A 21 20.94 -11.48 20.35
CA LEU A 21 20.65 -12.89 20.59
C LEU A 21 19.64 -13.37 19.54
N HIS A 22 20.00 -14.39 18.75
CA HIS A 22 19.15 -14.99 17.72
C HIS A 22 18.55 -13.98 16.73
N GLY A 23 19.37 -13.04 16.23
CA GLY A 23 18.89 -12.05 15.29
C GLY A 23 18.11 -10.88 15.92
N THR A 24 17.87 -10.90 17.24
CA THR A 24 17.10 -9.85 17.94
C THR A 24 17.82 -9.31 19.17
N TYR A 25 17.45 -8.13 19.62
CA TYR A 25 17.98 -7.57 20.87
C TYR A 25 17.18 -8.07 22.09
N PRO A 26 17.79 -8.15 23.28
CA PRO A 26 17.12 -8.54 24.51
C PRO A 26 15.87 -7.70 24.77
N LYS A 27 14.72 -8.37 24.96
CA LYS A 27 13.41 -7.71 25.11
C LYS A 27 13.37 -6.71 26.26
N ASN A 28 14.05 -7.00 27.37
CA ASN A 28 14.07 -6.12 28.54
C ASN A 28 14.79 -4.78 28.24
N GLU A 29 15.90 -4.83 27.50
CA GLU A 29 16.66 -3.64 27.11
C GLU A 29 15.88 -2.79 26.11
N ILE A 30 15.27 -3.43 25.10
CA ILE A 30 14.41 -2.75 24.13
C ILE A 30 13.17 -2.14 24.78
N LYS A 31 12.58 -2.80 25.78
CA LYS A 31 11.45 -2.25 26.55
C LYS A 31 11.86 -0.98 27.32
N ASN A 32 13.04 -1.00 27.95
CA ASN A 32 13.56 0.15 28.68
C ASN A 32 13.88 1.31 27.73
N LEU A 33 14.48 1.02 26.57
CA LEU A 33 14.74 2.00 25.51
C LEU A 33 13.43 2.59 24.96
N GLY A 34 12.43 1.75 24.71
CA GLY A 34 11.10 2.19 24.28
C GLY A 34 10.49 3.17 25.28
N ARG A 35 10.49 2.83 26.57
CA ARG A 35 10.04 3.74 27.65
C ARG A 35 10.80 5.07 27.63
N PHE A 36 12.12 5.03 27.41
CA PHE A 36 12.94 6.23 27.36
C PHE A 36 12.57 7.15 26.19
N ILE A 37 12.46 6.60 24.98
CA ILE A 37 12.10 7.36 23.77
C ILE A 37 10.69 7.93 23.88
N SER A 38 9.73 7.17 24.41
CA SER A 38 8.33 7.60 24.53
C SER A 38 8.13 8.85 25.40
N VAL A 39 8.97 9.06 26.43
CA VAL A 39 8.85 10.21 27.34
C VAL A 39 9.69 11.41 26.85
N ARG A 40 10.46 11.24 25.77
CA ARG A 40 11.40 12.27 25.33
C ARG A 40 10.65 13.51 24.80
N LYS A 41 10.96 14.66 25.38
CA LYS A 41 10.52 15.97 24.86
C LYS A 41 11.50 16.47 23.81
N PHE A 42 10.99 16.79 22.63
CA PHE A 42 11.77 17.38 21.54
C PHE A 42 11.86 18.90 21.70
N ARG A 43 13.04 19.46 21.47
CA ARG A 43 13.20 20.91 21.37
C ARG A 43 12.73 21.35 19.98
N PRO A 44 11.84 22.34 19.87
CA PRO A 44 11.42 22.83 18.57
C PRO A 44 12.58 23.58 17.91
N LEU A 45 13.04 23.09 16.76
CA LEU A 45 14.06 23.76 15.96
C LEU A 45 13.40 24.85 15.12
N LEU A 46 14.03 26.03 15.04
CA LEU A 46 13.49 27.17 14.29
C LEU A 46 13.14 26.79 12.84
N TRP A 47 14.05 26.11 12.15
CA TRP A 47 13.83 25.64 10.77
C TRP A 47 12.58 24.76 10.61
N ARG A 48 12.32 23.86 11.57
CA ARG A 48 11.14 22.97 11.53
C ARG A 48 9.84 23.71 11.84
N LEU A 49 9.93 24.84 12.54
CA LEU A 49 8.77 25.70 12.85
C LEU A 49 8.46 26.68 11.73
N THR A 50 9.46 27.15 10.98
CA THR A 50 9.29 28.20 9.98
C THR A 50 9.01 27.67 8.58
N LEU A 51 9.43 26.44 8.27
CA LEU A 51 9.32 25.92 6.91
C LEU A 51 8.48 24.64 6.82
N PRO A 52 7.67 24.51 5.76
CA PRO A 52 6.97 23.28 5.48
C PRO A 52 7.94 22.22 4.94
N TYR A 53 7.85 20.99 5.44
CA TYR A 53 8.61 19.86 4.89
C TYR A 53 7.77 18.59 4.95
N VAL A 54 8.10 17.63 4.09
CA VAL A 54 7.39 16.35 4.02
C VAL A 54 8.41 15.25 4.18
N LEU A 55 8.15 14.31 5.09
CA LEU A 55 8.84 13.03 5.08
C LEU A 55 8.02 12.09 4.20
N VAL A 56 8.64 11.64 3.11
CA VAL A 56 8.00 10.75 2.15
C VAL A 56 8.14 9.32 2.64
N ASP A 57 7.01 8.62 2.76
CA ASP A 57 6.95 7.23 3.19
C ASP A 57 6.75 6.28 2.00
N ARG A 58 6.05 6.73 0.94
CA ARG A 58 5.78 5.94 -0.29
C ARG A 58 6.05 6.76 -1.54
N LEU A 59 6.67 6.11 -2.52
CA LEU A 59 6.98 6.67 -3.84
C LEU A 59 6.33 5.79 -4.91
N GLU A 60 5.60 6.41 -5.83
CA GLU A 60 4.97 5.74 -6.97
C GLU A 60 5.35 6.44 -8.28
N TYR A 61 5.51 5.65 -9.34
CA TYR A 61 5.74 6.15 -10.70
C TYR A 61 4.41 6.15 -11.46
N MET A 62 3.98 7.29 -12.00
CA MET A 62 2.79 7.38 -12.86
C MET A 62 3.15 7.47 -14.35
N THR A 63 4.43 7.40 -14.71
CA THR A 63 4.82 7.56 -16.11
C THR A 63 4.20 6.41 -16.94
N PRO A 64 3.46 6.71 -18.01
CA PRO A 64 2.85 5.67 -18.82
C PRO A 64 3.92 4.78 -19.45
N PRO A 65 3.73 3.45 -19.49
CA PRO A 65 4.73 2.51 -19.98
C PRO A 65 5.12 2.79 -21.44
N SER A 66 4.16 3.19 -22.27
CA SER A 66 4.40 3.55 -23.68
C SER A 66 5.50 4.61 -23.85
N ARG A 67 5.55 5.60 -22.95
CA ARG A 67 6.59 6.66 -23.00
C ARG A 67 7.96 6.15 -22.58
N LEU A 68 8.00 5.14 -21.72
CA LEU A 68 9.26 4.50 -21.29
C LEU A 68 9.83 3.62 -22.41
N ASP A 69 8.96 2.94 -23.16
CA ASP A 69 9.35 2.12 -24.31
C ASP A 69 9.90 2.98 -25.45
N GLU A 70 9.26 4.12 -25.74
CA GLU A 70 9.74 5.08 -26.73
C GLU A 70 11.07 5.73 -26.34
N ASN A 71 11.21 6.17 -25.10
CA ASN A 71 12.45 6.77 -24.60
C ASN A 71 12.69 6.45 -23.12
N PRO A 72 13.67 5.57 -22.81
CA PRO A 72 13.93 5.16 -21.43
C PRO A 72 14.47 6.29 -20.53
N LYS A 73 15.01 7.38 -21.12
CA LYS A 73 15.55 8.57 -20.42
C LYS A 73 14.57 9.74 -20.35
N CYS A 74 13.30 9.54 -20.68
CA CYS A 74 12.31 10.60 -20.62
C CYS A 74 12.10 11.12 -19.18
N ASN A 75 11.57 12.35 -19.07
CA ASN A 75 11.14 12.91 -17.79
C ASN A 75 9.99 12.06 -17.23
N ARG A 76 10.17 11.59 -15.99
CA ARG A 76 9.21 10.71 -15.30
C ARG A 76 8.36 11.49 -14.32
N ASP A 77 7.06 11.22 -14.34
CA ASP A 77 6.12 11.72 -13.35
C ASP A 77 6.11 10.78 -12.13
N ILE A 78 6.36 11.37 -10.96
CA ILE A 78 6.49 10.68 -9.68
C ILE A 78 5.46 11.25 -8.69
N PHE A 79 4.78 10.36 -7.97
CA PHE A 79 3.96 10.72 -6.82
C PHE A 79 4.68 10.36 -5.53
N LEU A 80 4.72 11.33 -4.62
CA LEU A 80 5.33 11.20 -3.30
C LEU A 80 4.23 11.30 -2.26
N TYR A 81 4.09 10.25 -1.45
CA TYR A 81 3.13 10.19 -0.36
C TYR A 81 3.86 10.25 0.97
N GLY A 82 3.34 11.05 1.89
CA GLY A 82 3.94 11.21 3.20
C GLY A 82 3.21 12.23 4.04
N PHE A 83 3.66 12.37 5.28
CA PHE A 83 3.07 13.30 6.23
C PHE A 83 3.74 14.68 6.13
N VAL A 84 2.89 15.70 5.96
CA VAL A 84 3.31 17.10 6.04
C VAL A 84 3.67 17.45 7.49
N ARG A 85 4.81 18.10 7.67
CA ARG A 85 5.34 18.55 8.96
C ARG A 85 5.72 20.03 8.88
N GLY A 86 5.79 20.69 10.04
CA GLY A 86 6.09 22.11 10.13
C GLY A 86 4.88 22.97 9.77
N VAL A 87 5.10 23.97 8.90
CA VAL A 87 4.05 24.89 8.43
C VAL A 87 3.19 24.25 7.33
N HIS A 88 2.02 24.82 7.06
CA HIS A 88 1.15 24.39 5.97
C HIS A 88 1.82 24.51 4.59
N LEU A 89 1.74 23.46 3.78
CA LEU A 89 2.18 23.48 2.38
C LEU A 89 1.16 24.17 1.48
N ARG A 90 1.63 25.18 0.73
CA ARG A 90 0.85 25.87 -0.31
C ARG A 90 0.92 25.11 -1.64
N ASN A 91 -0.14 25.18 -2.41
CA ASN A 91 -0.14 24.62 -3.76
C ASN A 91 0.81 25.41 -4.68
N GLN A 92 1.44 24.75 -5.65
CA GLN A 92 2.41 25.35 -6.59
C GLN A 92 3.66 25.97 -5.94
N CYS A 93 3.94 25.65 -4.67
CA CYS A 93 5.15 26.07 -3.98
C CYS A 93 6.39 25.41 -4.63
N PRO A 94 7.52 26.13 -4.76
CA PRO A 94 8.80 25.48 -5.05
C PRO A 94 9.17 24.55 -3.89
N VAL A 95 9.63 23.36 -4.23
CA VAL A 95 10.05 22.32 -3.29
C VAL A 95 11.42 21.83 -3.73
N HIS A 96 12.35 21.80 -2.79
CA HIS A 96 13.66 21.19 -2.99
C HIS A 96 13.61 19.73 -2.54
N ILE A 97 14.01 18.82 -3.43
CA ILE A 97 14.24 17.42 -3.10
C ILE A 97 15.75 17.23 -2.95
N PRO A 98 16.26 16.92 -1.74
CA PRO A 98 17.68 16.69 -1.52
C PRO A 98 18.23 15.64 -2.50
N GLY A 99 19.24 16.03 -3.28
CA GLY A 99 19.88 15.16 -4.28
C GLY A 99 19.18 15.08 -5.65
N CYS A 100 17.96 15.60 -5.80
CA CYS A 100 17.22 15.60 -7.07
C CYS A 100 17.03 17.00 -7.66
N GLY A 101 17.01 18.05 -6.82
CA GLY A 101 16.92 19.44 -7.24
C GLY A 101 15.59 20.11 -6.89
N ASP A 102 15.28 21.21 -7.57
CA ASP A 102 14.11 22.05 -7.30
C ASP A 102 12.96 21.73 -8.26
N PHE A 103 11.76 21.56 -7.71
CA PHE A 103 10.54 21.22 -8.45
C PHE A 103 9.37 22.09 -8.02
N ARG A 104 8.35 22.21 -8.87
CA ARG A 104 7.08 22.86 -8.53
C ARG A 104 6.06 21.82 -8.07
N LEU A 105 5.59 21.94 -6.84
CA LEU A 105 4.68 20.97 -6.25
C LEU A 105 3.25 21.14 -6.77
N LYS A 106 2.67 20.05 -7.28
CA LYS A 106 1.21 19.92 -7.44
C LYS A 106 0.68 19.12 -6.27
N TYR A 107 0.18 19.82 -5.25
CA TYR A 107 -0.28 19.21 -4.02
C TYR A 107 -1.76 18.80 -4.14
N LYS A 108 -2.05 17.54 -3.83
CA LYS A 108 -3.41 17.06 -3.63
C LYS A 108 -3.51 16.49 -2.21
N ARG A 109 -4.53 16.92 -1.46
CA ARG A 109 -4.87 16.30 -0.16
C ARG A 109 -5.62 15.01 -0.43
N SER A 110 -5.09 13.89 0.03
CA SER A 110 -5.90 12.71 0.30
C SER A 110 -5.19 11.83 1.31
N LEU A 111 -5.84 11.56 2.44
CA LEU A 111 -5.68 10.30 3.14
C LEU A 111 -6.90 10.11 4.07
N VAL A 112 -7.75 9.13 3.74
CA VAL A 112 -8.73 8.58 4.68
C VAL A 112 -8.46 7.10 4.77
N GLU A 113 -7.63 6.70 5.72
CA GLU A 113 -7.52 5.29 6.09
C GLU A 113 -7.81 5.13 7.59
N LYS A 114 -8.72 4.21 7.89
CA LYS A 114 -9.06 3.78 9.26
C LYS A 114 -7.80 3.28 9.98
N LYS A 115 -7.82 3.40 11.32
CA LYS A 115 -6.71 3.15 12.25
C LYS A 115 -5.93 1.86 11.94
N LYS A 116 -4.82 1.98 11.22
CA LYS A 116 -3.77 0.96 11.12
C LYS A 116 -2.69 1.27 12.17
N LEU A 117 -2.29 0.28 12.96
CA LEU A 117 -1.30 0.46 14.04
C LEU A 117 0.12 0.71 13.51
N ILE A 118 0.45 0.17 12.33
CA ILE A 118 1.77 0.27 11.70
C ILE A 118 1.58 0.69 10.24
N TYR A 119 2.26 1.77 9.84
CA TYR A 119 2.33 2.24 8.47
C TYR A 119 3.78 2.24 8.01
N ALA A 120 4.13 1.26 7.18
CA ALA A 120 5.46 1.13 6.58
C ALA A 120 5.31 0.48 5.19
N PRO A 121 4.87 1.24 4.17
CA PRO A 121 4.50 0.69 2.85
C PRO A 121 5.69 0.13 2.05
N MET A 122 6.91 0.61 2.30
CA MET A 122 8.13 0.13 1.64
C MET A 122 8.89 -0.92 2.49
N SER A 123 8.25 -1.43 3.54
CA SER A 123 8.83 -2.46 4.43
C SER A 123 7.99 -3.73 4.36
N GLY A 124 8.63 -4.88 4.57
CA GLY A 124 8.01 -6.21 4.59
C GLY A 124 7.08 -6.48 5.77
N VAL A 125 6.12 -5.59 6.05
CA VAL A 125 5.22 -5.73 7.19
C VAL A 125 4.17 -6.81 6.91
N GLY A 126 4.09 -7.80 7.79
CA GLY A 126 3.11 -8.90 7.67
C GLY A 126 3.46 -9.91 6.57
N GLY A 127 4.73 -10.00 6.17
CA GLY A 127 5.18 -10.93 5.12
C GLY A 127 4.87 -10.47 3.70
N ILE A 128 4.44 -9.22 3.50
CA ILE A 128 4.17 -8.64 2.18
C ILE A 128 5.23 -7.59 1.89
N ILE A 129 5.94 -7.73 0.77
CA ILE A 129 6.92 -6.78 0.25
C ILE A 129 6.41 -6.25 -1.09
N TYR A 130 6.28 -4.94 -1.19
CA TYR A 130 5.89 -4.26 -2.42
C TYR A 130 7.14 -3.89 -3.22
N ASP A 131 7.16 -4.23 -4.50
CA ASP A 131 8.07 -3.68 -5.50
C ASP A 131 7.27 -2.80 -6.49
N LYS A 132 7.95 -2.17 -7.45
CA LYS A 132 7.36 -1.25 -8.41
C LYS A 132 6.15 -1.84 -9.15
N ASP A 133 6.23 -3.10 -9.56
CA ASP A 133 5.28 -3.78 -10.42
C ASP A 133 4.86 -5.17 -9.90
N SER A 134 5.41 -5.62 -8.78
CA SER A 134 5.13 -6.93 -8.22
C SER A 134 4.99 -6.89 -6.70
N ILE A 135 4.25 -7.85 -6.16
CA ILE A 135 4.02 -8.01 -4.71
C ILE A 135 4.56 -9.38 -4.32
N TYR A 136 5.52 -9.40 -3.41
CA TYR A 136 6.11 -10.61 -2.86
C TYR A 136 5.44 -10.95 -1.54
N ILE A 137 4.96 -12.19 -1.41
CA ILE A 137 4.30 -12.68 -0.20
C ILE A 137 5.11 -13.84 0.36
N GLU A 138 5.56 -13.71 1.60
CA GLU A 138 6.20 -14.78 2.35
C GLU A 138 5.12 -15.67 2.96
N LEU A 139 5.01 -16.88 2.43
CA LEU A 139 4.16 -17.94 2.96
C LEU A 139 4.87 -18.56 4.18
N GLY A 140 4.66 -17.98 5.37
CA GLY A 140 5.20 -18.50 6.64
C GLY A 140 4.97 -20.01 6.76
N GLY A 141 6.08 -20.76 6.86
CA GLY A 141 6.17 -22.20 6.60
C GLY A 141 4.97 -23.06 7.03
N SER A 142 4.23 -23.54 6.01
CA SER A 142 3.30 -24.70 6.00
C SER A 142 2.74 -24.94 4.58
N HIS A 143 2.86 -23.94 3.68
CA HIS A 143 2.69 -24.14 2.23
C HIS A 143 4.06 -24.33 1.57
N SER A 144 4.69 -25.48 1.83
CA SER A 144 5.83 -25.95 1.04
C SER A 144 5.37 -26.33 -0.36
N HIS A 145 4.98 -25.35 -1.18
CA HIS A 145 4.79 -25.53 -2.63
C HIS A 145 6.12 -25.75 -3.37
N SER A 146 7.24 -25.89 -2.65
CA SER A 146 8.57 -26.17 -3.21
C SER A 146 9.10 -27.57 -2.88
N LYS A 147 8.31 -28.48 -2.30
CA LYS A 147 8.68 -29.90 -2.20
C LYS A 147 7.54 -30.77 -2.72
N GLN A 148 7.73 -31.23 -3.96
CA GLN A 148 6.89 -32.14 -4.72
C GLN A 148 5.49 -31.61 -5.05
N GLU A 149 5.39 -30.96 -6.22
CA GLU A 149 4.21 -31.18 -7.04
C GLU A 149 4.14 -32.67 -7.36
N ASP A 150 3.50 -33.46 -6.49
CA ASP A 150 3.03 -34.77 -6.91
C ASP A 150 1.92 -34.49 -7.94
N PRO A 151 2.11 -34.85 -9.23
CA PRO A 151 1.11 -34.65 -10.27
C PRO A 151 -0.19 -35.44 -10.00
N THR A 152 -0.17 -36.30 -8.98
CA THR A 152 -1.27 -37.11 -8.48
C THR A 152 -2.20 -36.38 -7.50
N ASN A 153 -1.87 -35.17 -7.04
CA ASN A 153 -2.75 -34.43 -6.14
C ASN A 153 -3.92 -33.83 -6.94
N PRO A 154 -5.19 -34.22 -6.68
CA PRO A 154 -6.33 -33.71 -7.44
C PRO A 154 -6.48 -32.18 -7.35
N LYS A 155 -5.92 -31.54 -6.31
CA LYS A 155 -5.94 -30.08 -6.17
C LYS A 155 -5.00 -29.37 -7.16
N SER A 156 -3.80 -29.92 -7.42
CA SER A 156 -2.86 -29.31 -8.36
C SER A 156 -3.34 -29.49 -9.81
N GLU A 157 -3.92 -30.65 -10.14
CA GLU A 157 -4.52 -30.90 -11.45
C GLU A 157 -5.68 -29.93 -11.75
N MET A 158 -6.57 -29.72 -10.77
CA MET A 158 -7.67 -28.76 -10.90
C MET A 158 -7.18 -27.33 -11.10
N ILE A 159 -6.19 -26.88 -10.32
CA ILE A 159 -5.60 -25.53 -10.49
C ILE A 159 -4.92 -25.41 -11.85
N SER A 160 -4.18 -26.42 -12.30
CA SER A 160 -3.53 -26.41 -13.60
C SER A 160 -4.54 -26.34 -14.76
N SER A 161 -5.68 -27.01 -14.60
CA SER A 161 -6.78 -26.99 -15.57
C SER A 161 -7.40 -25.59 -15.63
N LEU A 162 -7.66 -24.98 -14.47
CA LEU A 162 -8.17 -23.61 -14.38
C LEU A 162 -7.18 -22.58 -14.96
N MET A 163 -5.87 -22.76 -14.76
CA MET A 163 -4.84 -21.88 -15.33
C MET A 163 -4.73 -22.00 -16.86
N LYS A 164 -5.02 -23.18 -17.43
CA LYS A 164 -4.99 -23.41 -18.88
C LYS A 164 -6.23 -22.91 -19.60
N LEU A 165 -7.33 -22.65 -18.89
CA LEU A 165 -8.55 -22.13 -19.49
C LEU A 165 -8.34 -20.70 -20.01
N GLN A 166 -8.36 -20.55 -21.33
CA GLN A 166 -8.26 -19.24 -22.01
C GLN A 166 -9.63 -18.60 -22.32
N ARG A 167 -10.74 -19.33 -22.10
CA ARG A 167 -12.10 -18.90 -22.43
C ARG A 167 -12.85 -18.54 -21.16
N THR A 168 -13.77 -17.58 -21.24
CA THR A 168 -14.65 -17.26 -20.11
C THR A 168 -15.60 -18.43 -19.86
N LEU A 169 -15.95 -18.64 -18.59
CA LEU A 169 -16.87 -19.71 -18.19
C LEU A 169 -18.24 -19.55 -18.87
N ASP A 170 -18.72 -18.31 -19.06
CA ASP A 170 -20.00 -18.04 -19.71
C ASP A 170 -20.04 -18.51 -21.17
N ALA A 171 -18.93 -18.34 -21.91
CA ALA A 171 -18.83 -18.85 -23.28
C ALA A 171 -18.88 -20.39 -23.31
N GLN A 172 -18.27 -21.05 -22.33
CA GLN A 172 -18.31 -22.51 -22.18
C GLN A 172 -19.69 -23.04 -21.73
N MET A 173 -20.41 -22.27 -20.92
CA MET A 173 -21.77 -22.61 -20.51
C MET A 173 -22.77 -22.47 -21.66
N CYS A 174 -22.62 -21.47 -22.52
CA CYS A 174 -23.46 -21.35 -23.74
C CYS A 174 -23.20 -22.49 -24.74
N GLU A 175 -21.95 -22.95 -24.86
CA GLU A 175 -21.56 -24.06 -25.73
C GLU A 175 -22.05 -25.42 -25.18
N SER A 176 -22.00 -25.62 -23.86
CA SER A 176 -22.47 -26.86 -23.22
C SER A 176 -24.00 -26.95 -23.04
N ARG A 177 -24.71 -25.81 -23.06
CA ARG A 177 -26.18 -25.77 -23.02
C ARG A 177 -26.85 -26.26 -24.32
N GLY A 178 -26.08 -26.51 -25.38
CA GLY A 178 -26.55 -27.15 -26.61
C GLY A 178 -26.77 -28.67 -26.50
N GLU A 179 -26.28 -29.32 -25.45
CA GLU A 179 -26.38 -30.78 -25.24
C GLU A 179 -26.98 -31.11 -23.86
N GLY A 180 -28.15 -30.58 -23.56
CA GLY A 180 -28.96 -30.95 -22.40
C GLY A 180 -30.44 -30.78 -22.73
N PRO A 181 -31.35 -31.60 -22.17
CA PRO A 181 -32.74 -31.63 -22.60
C PRO A 181 -33.38 -30.27 -22.36
N THR A 182 -33.94 -29.69 -23.43
CA THR A 182 -34.67 -28.43 -23.42
C THR A 182 -35.79 -28.48 -22.38
N LEU A 183 -35.58 -27.83 -21.23
CA LEU A 183 -36.68 -27.46 -20.36
C LEU A 183 -37.39 -26.27 -21.02
N THR A 184 -38.62 -26.50 -21.47
CA THR A 184 -39.52 -25.53 -22.10
C THR A 184 -39.59 -24.24 -21.29
N GLN A 185 -39.37 -23.11 -21.95
CA GLN A 185 -39.54 -21.77 -21.40
C GLN A 185 -40.99 -21.59 -20.92
N ALA A 186 -41.16 -21.19 -19.67
CA ALA A 186 -42.43 -20.66 -19.18
C ALA A 186 -42.66 -19.30 -19.87
N HIS A 187 -43.87 -19.12 -20.38
CA HIS A 187 -44.38 -17.84 -20.87
C HIS A 187 -44.42 -16.85 -19.71
N ASP A 188 -43.68 -15.75 -19.81
CA ASP A 188 -43.90 -14.56 -18.99
C ASP A 188 -44.94 -13.71 -19.73
N GLU A 189 -46.17 -13.68 -19.20
CA GLU A 189 -47.21 -12.74 -19.62
C GLU A 189 -46.91 -11.37 -19.01
N ASP A 190 -46.97 -10.33 -19.85
CA ASP A 190 -46.77 -8.93 -19.49
C ASP A 190 -47.80 -8.48 -18.45
N GLU A 191 -47.38 -8.15 -17.22
CA GLU A 191 -48.20 -7.36 -16.29
C GLU A 191 -47.98 -5.86 -16.54
N GLU A 192 -49.05 -5.17 -16.93
CA GLU A 192 -49.15 -3.71 -17.02
C GLU A 192 -48.83 -3.05 -15.68
N LEU A 193 -47.85 -2.14 -15.67
CA LEU A 193 -47.56 -1.26 -14.54
C LEU A 193 -48.61 -0.13 -14.50
N LEU A 194 -49.44 -0.13 -13.47
CA LEU A 194 -50.25 1.03 -13.06
C LEU A 194 -49.38 2.03 -12.29
N ASP A 195 -49.37 3.27 -12.76
CA ASP A 195 -48.76 4.43 -12.11
C ASP A 195 -49.47 4.72 -10.77
N ASP A 196 -48.72 4.72 -9.65
CA ASP A 196 -49.16 5.29 -8.38
C ASP A 196 -48.20 6.41 -7.96
N ASP A 197 -48.70 7.64 -8.04
CA ASP A 197 -48.03 8.87 -7.66
C ASP A 197 -47.84 8.96 -6.14
N GLY A 198 -46.61 8.72 -5.67
CA GLY A 198 -46.22 8.90 -4.27
C GLY A 198 -44.98 9.78 -4.12
N ASP A 199 -45.17 11.10 -4.04
CA ASP A 199 -44.13 12.08 -3.71
C ASP A 199 -43.58 11.81 -2.29
N VAL A 200 -42.33 11.35 -2.19
CA VAL A 200 -41.56 11.37 -0.94
C VAL A 200 -40.18 11.98 -1.17
N SER A 201 -40.16 13.29 -0.97
CA SER A 201 -38.98 14.13 -0.82
C SER A 201 -38.02 13.62 0.26
N TYR A 202 -36.83 13.17 -0.15
CA TYR A 202 -35.65 13.15 0.72
C TYR A 202 -34.57 14.05 0.17
N LYS A 203 -34.44 15.21 0.83
CA LYS A 203 -33.34 16.17 0.70
C LYS A 203 -31.98 15.46 0.74
N ARG A 204 -31.21 15.57 -0.35
CA ARG A 204 -29.76 15.37 -0.32
C ARG A 204 -29.10 16.69 0.01
N GLU A 205 -28.74 16.85 1.27
CA GLU A 205 -27.92 17.95 1.76
C GLU A 205 -26.49 17.77 1.24
N ILE A 206 -26.03 18.75 0.47
CA ILE A 206 -24.67 18.83 -0.04
C ILE A 206 -23.77 19.30 1.10
N ARG A 207 -22.87 18.43 1.59
CA ARG A 207 -21.54 18.85 2.01
C ARG A 207 -20.51 17.73 1.98
#